data_AF-A0A7V5XYV2-F1
#
_entry.id   AF-A0A7V5XYV2-F1
#
_cell.length_a   1.000
_cell.length_b   1.000
_cell.length_c   1.000
_cell.angle_alpha   90.00
_cell.angle_beta   90.00
_cell.angle_gamma   90.00
#
_symmetry.space_group_name_H-M   'P 1'
#
loop_
_entity.id
_entity.type
_entity.pdbx_description
1 polymer ?
#
loop_
_entity_poly.entity_id
_entity_poly.type
_entity_poly.pdbx_seq_one_letter_code
_entity_poly.pdbx_strand_id
1 'polypeptide(L)'
;MDIEKIKEILPHRAPFLFLDKVLALKDNKVIALKQVSYNEWFFVGHFPNFPIMPGVLMLEAMAQASGILIYQTLNMEEKALIPLFLGVEKARFRKMVKPGDT
;
A
#
# COMPACT_ATOMS: atom_id res chain seq x y z
N MET A 1 -6.74 -1.27 12.19
CA MET A 1 -5.97 -0.02 12.30
C MET A 1 -6.41 0.91 11.18
N ASP A 2 -6.72 2.15 11.50
CA ASP A 2 -7.21 3.17 10.56
C ASP A 2 -6.07 3.99 9.94
N ILE A 3 -6.43 4.92 9.05
CA ILE A 3 -5.49 5.75 8.29
C ILE A 3 -4.60 6.63 9.18
N GLU A 4 -5.11 7.15 10.29
CA GLU A 4 -4.32 8.02 11.17
C GLU A 4 -3.22 7.21 11.86
N LYS A 5 -3.55 6.02 12.35
CA LYS A 5 -2.53 5.14 12.92
C LYS A 5 -1.53 4.64 11.87
N ILE A 6 -1.97 4.41 10.63
CA ILE A 6 -1.07 4.07 9.51
C ILE A 6 -0.07 5.22 9.26
N LYS A 7 -0.51 6.48 9.27
CA LYS A 7 0.37 7.65 9.05
C LYS A 7 1.37 7.87 10.19
N GLU A 8 1.07 7.45 11.41
CA GLU A 8 2.03 7.46 12.52
C GLU A 8 3.17 6.48 12.31
N ILE A 9 2.88 5.33 11.69
CA ILE A 9 3.83 4.23 11.48
C ILE A 9 4.63 4.42 10.19
N LEU A 10 3.94 4.67 9.08
CA LEU A 10 4.55 4.78 7.76
C LEU A 10 4.97 6.24 7.47
N PRO A 11 6.15 6.45 6.86
CA PRO A 11 6.59 7.79 6.46
C PRO A 11 5.84 8.32 5.23
N HIS A 12 5.20 7.44 4.44
CA HIS A 12 4.50 7.78 3.21
C HIS A 12 3.34 8.76 3.44
N ARG A 13 3.15 9.71 2.51
CA ARG A 13 2.05 10.67 2.50
C ARG A 13 1.42 10.75 1.13
N ALA A 14 0.25 11.38 1.03
CA ALA A 14 -0.38 11.64 -0.26
C ALA A 14 0.62 12.40 -1.19
N PRO A 15 0.69 12.05 -2.48
CA PRO A 15 -0.16 11.10 -3.20
C PRO A 15 0.38 9.65 -3.26
N PHE A 16 1.31 9.27 -2.37
CA PHE A 16 2.04 7.99 -2.42
C PHE A 16 1.83 7.08 -1.20
N LEU A 17 0.88 7.41 -0.32
CA LEU A 17 0.38 6.49 0.71
C LEU A 17 -0.82 5.73 0.14
N PHE A 18 -0.71 4.41 0.01
CA PHE A 18 -1.72 3.58 -0.66
C PHE A 18 -2.53 2.71 0.29
N LEU A 19 -2.26 2.69 1.59
CA LEU A 19 -3.09 1.90 2.50
C LEU A 19 -4.19 2.76 3.11
N ASP A 20 -5.43 2.28 3.03
CA ASP A 20 -6.58 2.93 3.65
C ASP A 20 -6.89 2.35 5.03
N LYS A 21 -6.67 1.04 5.20
CA LYS A 21 -6.95 0.33 6.45
C LYS A 21 -6.08 -0.92 6.60
N VAL A 22 -5.73 -1.29 7.83
CA VAL A 22 -5.26 -2.64 8.15
C VAL A 22 -6.38 -3.41 8.84
N LEU A 23 -6.77 -4.52 8.20
CA LEU A 23 -7.87 -5.39 8.61
C LEU A 23 -7.43 -6.41 9.65
N ALA A 24 -6.23 -6.96 9.50
CA ALA A 24 -5.64 -7.89 10.46
C ALA A 24 -4.13 -7.74 10.51
N LEU A 25 -3.58 -7.88 11.70
CA LEU A 25 -2.15 -7.79 11.94
C LEU A 25 -1.76 -8.81 13.01
N LYS A 26 -0.85 -9.72 12.66
CA LYS A 26 -0.32 -10.81 13.49
C LYS A 26 1.20 -10.84 13.32
N ASP A 27 1.90 -11.58 14.19
CA ASP A 27 3.37 -11.60 14.30
C ASP A 27 4.13 -11.73 12.97
N ASN A 28 3.57 -12.45 11.99
CA ASN A 28 4.18 -12.69 10.68
C ASN A 28 3.23 -12.42 9.50
N LYS A 29 2.11 -11.73 9.73
CA LYS A 29 1.09 -11.54 8.69
C LYS A 29 0.37 -10.21 8.86
N VAL A 30 0.26 -9.48 7.74
CA VAL A 30 -0.57 -8.29 7.61
C VAL A 30 -1.63 -8.52 6.53
N ILE A 31 -2.85 -8.07 6.79
CA ILE A 31 -3.93 -7.95 5.80
C ILE A 31 -4.34 -6.49 5.80
N ALA A 32 -4.07 -5.79 4.69
CA ALA A 32 -4.42 -4.39 4.50
C ALA A 32 -5.39 -4.23 3.32
N LEU A 33 -6.04 -3.07 3.27
CA LEU A 33 -7.02 -2.69 2.28
C LEU A 33 -6.56 -1.43 1.56
N LYS A 34 -6.63 -1.46 0.23
CA LYS A 34 -6.51 -0.32 -0.67
C LYS A 34 -7.84 -0.18 -1.40
N GLN A 35 -8.56 0.90 -1.14
CA GLN A 35 -9.73 1.31 -1.92
C GLN A 35 -9.26 1.89 -3.24
N VAL A 36 -9.78 1.40 -4.36
CA VAL A 36 -9.40 1.90 -5.69
C VAL A 36 -10.47 2.88 -6.18
N SER A 37 -10.15 4.18 -6.16
CA SER A 37 -11.11 5.23 -6.53
C SER A 37 -10.74 5.87 -7.86
N TYR A 38 -11.74 6.16 -8.70
CA TYR A 38 -11.51 6.88 -9.97
C TYR A 38 -10.83 8.24 -9.75
N ASN A 39 -11.00 8.84 -8.56
CA ASN A 39 -10.43 10.14 -8.21
C ASN A 39 -8.92 10.09 -7.84
N GLU A 40 -8.24 8.97 -8.05
CA GLU A 40 -6.81 8.87 -7.82
C GLU A 40 -5.98 9.45 -8.97
N TRP A 41 -4.91 10.15 -8.62
CA TRP A 41 -4.09 10.95 -9.55
C TRP A 41 -3.58 10.16 -10.77
N PHE A 42 -3.28 8.87 -10.60
CA PHE A 42 -2.73 8.04 -11.67
C PHE A 42 -3.75 7.66 -12.74
N PHE A 43 -5.06 7.71 -12.46
CA PHE A 43 -6.08 7.37 -13.46
C PHE A 43 -6.23 8.43 -14.55
N VAL A 44 -5.80 9.67 -14.30
CA VAL A 44 -5.73 10.73 -15.33
C VAL A 44 -4.85 10.29 -16.50
N GLY A 45 -3.77 9.55 -16.22
CA GLY A 45 -2.79 9.11 -17.21
C GLY A 45 -2.76 7.62 -17.49
N HIS A 46 -3.43 6.77 -16.70
CA HIS A 46 -3.30 5.33 -16.79
C HIS A 46 -4.67 4.60 -16.84
N PHE A 47 -5.39 4.67 -17.95
CA PHE A 47 -5.18 5.48 -19.16
C PHE A 47 -6.42 6.33 -19.42
N PRO A 48 -6.32 7.43 -20.19
CA PRO A 48 -7.51 8.16 -20.64
C PRO A 48 -8.52 7.20 -21.30
N ASN A 49 -9.78 7.25 -20.85
CA ASN A 49 -10.88 6.36 -21.26
C ASN A 49 -10.72 4.85 -20.94
N PHE A 50 -9.65 4.46 -20.23
CA PHE A 50 -9.42 3.08 -19.81
C PHE A 50 -8.68 3.05 -18.45
N PRO A 51 -9.34 3.46 -17.35
CA PRO A 51 -8.70 3.55 -16.04
C PRO A 51 -8.36 2.16 -15.51
N ILE A 52 -7.07 1.90 -15.30
CA ILE A 52 -6.56 0.68 -14.65
C ILE A 52 -5.48 1.06 -13.64
N MET A 53 -5.47 0.43 -12.46
CA MET A 53 -4.43 0.70 -11.48
C MET A 53 -3.08 0.20 -12.03
N PRO A 54 -2.00 1.00 -12.02
CA PRO A 54 -0.69 0.52 -12.39
C PRO A 54 -0.26 -0.63 -11.46
N GLY A 55 0.12 -1.79 -12.03
CA GLY A 55 0.50 -2.96 -11.23
C GLY A 55 1.66 -2.69 -10.26
N VAL A 56 2.56 -1.77 -10.62
CA VAL A 56 3.66 -1.32 -9.74
C VAL A 56 3.15 -0.65 -8.46
N LEU A 57 2.00 0.03 -8.49
CA LEU A 57 1.40 0.63 -7.29
C LEU A 57 0.74 -0.43 -6.41
N MET A 58 0.31 -1.57 -6.97
CA MET A 58 -0.12 -2.71 -6.16
C MET A 58 1.06 -3.33 -5.40
N LEU A 59 2.23 -3.45 -6.06
CA LEU A 59 3.47 -3.89 -5.40
C LEU A 59 3.87 -2.93 -4.28
N GLU A 60 3.82 -1.63 -4.55
CA GLU A 60 4.10 -0.59 -3.56
C GLU A 60 3.14 -0.65 -2.36
N ALA A 61 1.84 -0.79 -2.59
CA ALA A 61 0.87 -0.97 -1.51
C ALA A 61 1.17 -2.21 -0.64
N MET A 62 1.59 -3.33 -1.26
CA MET A 62 2.02 -4.52 -0.53
C MET A 62 3.32 -4.28 0.27
N ALA A 63 4.27 -3.51 -0.28
CA ALA A 63 5.49 -3.12 0.42
C ALA A 63 5.18 -2.24 1.63
N GLN A 64 4.28 -1.25 1.49
CA GLN A 64 3.80 -0.42 2.59
C GLN A 64 3.12 -1.25 3.68
N ALA A 65 2.32 -2.24 3.31
CA ALA A 65 1.69 -3.14 4.28
C ALA A 65 2.76 -3.92 5.05
N SER A 66 3.79 -4.38 4.36
CA SER A 66 4.92 -5.09 4.95
C SER A 66 5.73 -4.18 5.88
N GLY A 67 5.85 -2.88 5.57
CA GLY A 67 6.42 -1.88 6.46
C GLY A 67 5.71 -1.78 7.81
N ILE A 68 4.37 -1.90 7.83
CA ILE A 68 3.59 -1.95 9.08
C ILE A 68 3.94 -3.20 9.90
N LEU A 69 4.06 -4.35 9.23
CA LEU A 69 4.43 -5.60 9.89
C LEU A 69 5.84 -5.49 10.51
N ILE A 70 6.81 -4.97 9.77
CA ILE A 70 8.19 -4.78 10.25
C ILE A 70 8.22 -3.89 11.49
N TYR A 71 7.48 -2.76 11.46
CA TYR A 71 7.39 -1.84 12.60
C TYR A 71 6.90 -2.55 13.88
N GLN A 72 5.89 -3.41 13.75
CA GLN A 72 5.38 -4.18 14.89
C GLN A 72 6.38 -5.25 15.35
N THR A 73 6.97 -6.01 14.43
CA THR A 73 7.91 -7.10 14.77
C THR A 73 9.15 -6.58 15.50
N LEU A 74 9.64 -5.41 15.12
CA LEU A 74 10.80 -4.79 15.75
C LEU A 74 10.46 -4.03 17.05
N ASN A 75 9.18 -4.02 17.46
CA ASN A 75 8.66 -3.30 18.63
C ASN A 75 9.23 -1.88 18.76
N MET A 76 9.29 -1.17 17.62
CA MET A 76 10.03 0.09 17.54
C MET A 76 9.30 1.20 18.30
N GLU A 77 9.92 1.68 19.38
CA GLU A 77 9.45 2.84 20.14
C GLU A 77 9.78 4.17 19.45
N GLU A 78 10.81 4.20 18.60
CA GLU A 78 11.28 5.42 17.93
C GLU A 78 10.68 5.61 16.52
N LYS A 79 10.20 6.84 16.30
CA LYS A 79 9.76 7.35 15.00
C LYS A 79 10.95 7.42 14.03
N ALA A 80 10.69 7.04 12.78
CA ALA A 80 11.52 7.25 11.58
C ALA A 80 12.37 6.07 11.07
N LEU A 81 11.88 4.82 11.12
CA LEU A 81 12.37 3.81 10.18
C LEU A 81 11.82 4.12 8.77
N ILE A 82 12.73 4.32 7.81
CA ILE A 82 12.38 4.38 6.39
C ILE A 82 12.71 3.00 5.79
N PRO A 83 11.74 2.08 5.65
CA PRO A 83 12.00 0.81 5.01
C PRO A 83 12.31 1.03 3.52
N LEU A 84 13.40 0.44 3.05
CA LEU A 84 13.77 0.47 1.63
C LEU A 84 13.32 -0.81 0.96
N PHE A 85 12.61 -0.67 -0.16
CA PHE A 85 12.14 -1.80 -0.94
C PHE A 85 13.21 -2.21 -1.96
N LEU A 86 14.02 -3.21 -1.62
CA LEU A 86 15.24 -3.55 -2.36
C LEU A 86 15.03 -4.38 -3.62
N GLY A 87 13.93 -5.13 -3.71
CA GLY A 87 13.71 -6.02 -4.84
C GLY A 87 12.37 -6.74 -4.79
N VAL A 88 11.95 -7.19 -5.96
CA VAL A 88 10.73 -7.96 -6.17
C VAL A 88 11.06 -9.20 -6.98
N GLU A 89 10.71 -10.36 -6.48
CA GLU A 89 10.85 -11.62 -7.20
C GLU A 89 9.48 -12.19 -7.58
N LYS A 90 9.36 -12.79 -8.76
CA LYS A 90 8.18 -13.57 -9.20
C LYS A 90 6.84 -12.81 -9.18
N ALA A 91 6.84 -11.49 -9.31
CA ALA A 91 5.60 -10.72 -9.49
C ALA A 91 4.86 -11.13 -10.77
N ARG A 92 3.54 -11.37 -10.65
CA ARG A 92 2.65 -11.71 -11.77
C ARG A 92 1.28 -11.06 -11.54
N PHE A 93 0.84 -10.24 -12.48
CA PHE A 93 -0.48 -9.62 -12.45
C PHE A 93 -1.45 -10.44 -13.29
N ARG A 94 -2.53 -10.94 -12.67
CA ARG A 94 -3.47 -11.87 -13.31
C ARG A 94 -4.75 -11.22 -13.83
N LYS A 95 -5.15 -10.10 -13.23
CA LYS A 95 -6.36 -9.36 -13.58
C LYS A 95 -6.07 -7.87 -13.45
N MET A 96 -6.77 -7.08 -14.27
CA MET A 96 -6.78 -5.63 -14.13
C MET A 96 -7.56 -5.25 -12.87
N VAL A 97 -7.00 -4.32 -12.11
CA VAL A 97 -7.69 -3.66 -11.00
C VAL A 97 -8.23 -2.32 -11.50
N LYS A 98 -9.50 -2.05 -11.25
CA LYS A 98 -10.25 -0.91 -11.78
C LYS A 98 -10.86 -0.08 -10.64
N PRO A 99 -11.25 1.19 -10.92
CA PRO A 99 -12.05 1.97 -10.00
C PRO A 99 -13.28 1.19 -9.48
N GLY A 100 -13.46 1.18 -8.17
CA GLY A 100 -14.52 0.44 -7.47
C GLY A 100 -14.07 -0.89 -6.84
N ASP A 101 -12.88 -1.39 -7.19
CA ASP A 101 -12.33 -2.62 -6.60
C ASP A 101 -11.75 -2.39 -5.19
N THR A 102 -11.58 -3.50 -4.44
CA THR A 102 -11.06 -3.57 -3.06
C THR A 102 -10.18 -4.79 -2.83
#